data_AF-A0A351A304-F1
#
_entry.id   AF-A0A351A304-F1
#
_cell.length_a   1.000
_cell.length_b   1.000
_cell.length_c   1.000
_cell.angle_alpha   90.00
_cell.angle_beta   90.00
_cell.angle_gamma   90.00
#
_symmetry.space_group_name_H-M   'P 1'
#
loop_
_entity.id
_entity.type
_entity.pdbx_description
1 polymer ?
#
loop_
_entity_poly.entity_id
_entity_poly.type
_entity_poly.pdbx_seq_one_letter_code
_entity_poly.pdbx_strand_id
1 'polypeptide(L)' 'MNAPAILYRHPEGRGVIVADPAHLRLIVSGADEESTVTVSIGPAGLRTLADKLRELADSMGGAQ' A
#
# COMPACT_ATOMS: atom_id res chain seq x y z
N MET A 1 -20.61 -3.45 5.85
CA MET A 1 -19.36 -4.11 5.42
C MET A 1 -18.47 -3.02 4.84
N ASN A 2 -17.19 -2.95 5.22
CA ASN A 2 -16.28 -1.96 4.65
C ASN A 2 -15.83 -2.43 3.27
N ALA A 3 -16.12 -1.64 2.25
CA ALA A 3 -15.71 -1.93 0.88
C ALA A 3 -14.19 -1.73 0.72
N PRO A 4 -13.56 -2.36 -0.29
CA PRO A 4 -12.20 -2.05 -0.65
C PRO A 4 -12.01 -0.55 -0.97
N ALA A 5 -10.88 0.01 -0.56
CA ALA A 5 -10.55 1.41 -0.75
C ALA A 5 -9.15 1.55 -1.37
N ILE A 6 -9.03 2.42 -2.38
CA ILE A 6 -7.74 2.77 -2.97
C ILE A 6 -7.00 3.67 -1.99
N LEU A 7 -5.83 3.23 -1.54
CA LEU A 7 -4.95 4.03 -0.70
C LEU A 7 -3.98 4.87 -1.52
N TYR A 8 -3.54 4.35 -2.67
CA TYR A 8 -2.62 5.05 -3.57
C TYR A 8 -2.85 4.61 -5.01
N ARG A 9 -2.71 5.57 -5.93
CA ARG A 9 -2.70 5.33 -7.37
C ARG A 9 -1.51 6.07 -7.97
N HIS A 10 -0.67 5.34 -8.69
CA HIS A 10 0.43 5.95 -9.43
C HIS A 10 -0.13 6.95 -10.46
N PRO A 11 0.43 8.16 -10.61
CA PRO A 11 -0.11 9.20 -11.51
C PRO A 11 -0.27 8.75 -12.97
N GLU A 12 0.67 7.93 -13.44
CA GLU A 12 0.66 7.37 -14.80
C GLU A 12 -0.17 6.09 -14.93
N GLY A 13 -0.91 5.69 -13.89
CA GLY A 13 -1.73 4.48 -13.90
C GLY A 13 -0.95 3.16 -13.79
N ARG A 14 0.37 3.21 -13.63
CA ARG A 14 1.25 2.03 -13.58
C ARG A 14 1.20 1.21 -12.28
N GLY A 15 0.43 1.63 -11.29
CA GLY A 15 0.27 0.85 -10.07
C GLY A 15 -0.80 1.39 -9.13
N VAL A 16 -1.30 0.50 -8.27
CA VAL A 16 -2.35 0.80 -7.29
C VAL A 16 -2.11 0.02 -6.00
N ILE A 17 -2.39 0.67 -4.87
CA ILE A 17 -2.46 0.03 -3.56
C ILE A 17 -3.91 0.10 -3.10
N VAL A 18 -4.50 -1.06 -2.81
CA VAL A 18 -5.88 -1.21 -2.34
C VAL A 18 -5.90 -1.88 -0.98
N ALA A 19 -6.64 -1.30 -0.04
CA ALA A 19 -6.98 -1.97 1.22
C ALA A 19 -8.33 -2.65 1.09
N ASP A 20 -8.44 -3.90 1.57
CA ASP A 20 -9.68 -4.65 1.66
C ASP A 20 -9.90 -5.05 3.14
N PRO A 21 -10.57 -4.19 3.93
CA PRO A 21 -10.76 -4.42 5.35
C PRO A 21 -11.68 -5.61 5.65
N ALA A 22 -12.56 -5.98 4.72
CA ALA A 22 -13.44 -7.13 4.88
C ALA A 22 -12.66 -8.45 4.93
N HIS A 23 -11.53 -8.52 4.24
CA HIS A 23 -10.65 -9.70 4.20
C HIS A 23 -9.30 -9.49 4.90
N LEU A 24 -9.13 -8.37 5.62
CA LEU A 24 -7.88 -8.00 6.31
C LEU A 24 -6.65 -8.12 5.40
N ARG A 25 -6.69 -7.49 4.23
CA ARG A 25 -5.58 -7.58 3.25
C ARG A 25 -5.26 -6.25 2.59
N LEU A 26 -3.99 -6.12 2.18
CA LEU A 26 -3.51 -5.11 1.23
C LEU A 26 -3.17 -5.78 -0.09
N ILE A 27 -3.58 -5.16 -1.18
CA ILE A 27 -3.31 -5.59 -2.54
C ILE A 27 -2.45 -4.51 -3.19
N VAL A 28 -1.31 -4.91 -3.73
CA VAL A 28 -0.40 -4.04 -4.48
C VAL A 28 -0.29 -4.61 -5.88
N SER A 29 -0.63 -3.80 -6.87
CA SER A 29 -0.59 -4.19 -8.28
C SER A 29 0.27 -3.21 -9.06
N GLY A 30 1.12 -3.72 -9.95
CA GLY A 30 1.94 -2.95 -10.88
C GLY A 30 1.72 -3.38 -12.33
N ALA A 31 1.74 -2.43 -13.26
CA ALA A 31 1.53 -2.67 -14.69
C ALA A 31 2.81 -3.13 -15.41
N ASP A 32 3.98 -2.73 -14.92
CA ASP A 32 5.26 -2.96 -15.62
C ASP A 32 5.74 -4.43 -15.54
N GLU A 33 5.33 -5.19 -14.51
CA GLU A 33 5.68 -6.60 -14.32
C GLU A 33 4.45 -7.54 -14.26
N GLU A 34 3.26 -7.06 -14.62
CA GLU A 34 1.97 -7.77 -14.43
C GLU A 34 1.84 -8.47 -13.06
N SER A 35 2.41 -7.85 -12.03
CA SER A 35 2.58 -8.48 -10.73
C SER A 35 1.55 -7.90 -9.75
N THR A 36 0.71 -8.79 -9.22
CA THR A 36 -0.20 -8.49 -8.11
C THR A 36 0.22 -9.28 -6.89
N VAL A 37 0.51 -8.58 -5.81
CA VAL A 37 0.86 -9.18 -4.52
C VAL A 37 -0.25 -8.85 -3.53
N THR A 38 -0.68 -9.88 -2.80
CA THR A 38 -1.65 -9.74 -1.71
C THR A 38 -0.96 -10.07 -0.39
N VAL A 39 -1.14 -9.22 0.61
CA VAL A 39 -0.59 -9.41 1.95
C VAL A 39 -1.73 -9.38 2.96
N SER A 40 -1.87 -10.45 3.74
CA SER A 40 -2.77 -10.47 4.90
C SER A 40 -2.22 -9.52 5.97
N ILE A 41 -3.00 -8.52 6.35
CA ILE A 41 -2.59 -7.47 7.27
C ILE A 41 -3.80 -6.97 8.08
N GLY A 42 -3.73 -7.20 9.39
CA GLY A 42 -4.70 -6.67 10.34
C GLY A 42 -4.43 -5.22 10.73
N PRO A 43 -5.27 -4.61 11.58
CA PRO A 43 -5.14 -3.22 12.00
C PRO A 43 -3.79 -2.89 12.66
N ALA A 44 -3.23 -3.81 13.45
CA ALA A 44 -1.92 -3.61 14.09
C ALA A 44 -0.79 -3.57 13.04
N GLY A 45 -0.76 -4.52 12.11
CA GLY A 45 0.22 -4.54 11.03
C GLY A 45 0.13 -3.31 10.13
N LEU A 46 -1.09 -2.82 9.85
CA LEU A 46 -1.29 -1.61 9.05
C LEU A 46 -0.72 -0.36 9.72
N ARG A 47 -0.87 -0.23 11.05
CA ARG A 47 -0.25 0.87 11.81
C ARG A 47 1.28 0.80 11.74
N THR A 48 1.85 -0.39 11.96
CA THR A 48 3.30 -0.59 11.84
C THR A 48 3.81 -0.28 10.42
N LEU A 49 3.08 -0.70 9.39
CA LEU A 49 3.43 -0.39 8.01
C LEU A 49 3.38 1.13 7.76
N ALA A 50 2.38 1.83 8.29
CA ALA A 50 2.29 3.29 8.17
C ALA A 50 3.49 4.00 8.82
N ASP A 51 3.93 3.57 10.01
CA ASP A 51 5.14 4.10 10.64
C ASP A 51 6.39 3.88 9.78
N LYS A 52 6.54 2.68 9.20
CA LYS A 52 7.67 2.36 8.31
C LYS A 52 7.66 3.17 7.01
N LEU A 53 6.48 3.41 6.43
CA LEU A 53 6.34 4.25 5.24
C LEU A 53 6.69 5.71 5.54
N ARG A 54 6.36 6.21 6.73
CA ARG A 54 6.77 7.55 7.17
C ARG A 54 8.30 7.64 7.31
N GLU A 55 8.91 6.70 8.03
CA GLU A 55 10.38 6.62 8.16
C GLU A 55 11.08 6.57 6.78
N LEU A 56 10.53 5.78 5.85
CA LEU A 56 11.04 5.70 4.48
C LEU A 56 10.92 7.05 3.75
N ALA A 57 9.76 7.70 3.81
CA ALA A 57 9.55 8.99 3.17
C ALA A 57 10.52 10.06 3.70
N ASP A 58 10.74 10.08 5.01
CA ASP A 58 11.71 10.98 5.65
C ASP A 58 13.14 10.71 5.14
N SER A 59 13.52 9.44 4.99
CA SER A 59 14.85 9.07 4.47
C SER A 59 15.05 9.45 2.99
N MET A 60 13.99 9.35 2.17
CA MET A 60 14.03 9.73 0.76
C MET A 60 14.13 11.25 0.57
N GLY A 61 13.52 12.02 1.46
CA GLY A 61 13.63 13.49 1.48
C GLY A 61 14.94 14.03 2.08
N GLY A 62 15.71 13.18 2.76
CA GLY A 62 16.97 13.51 3.43
C GLY A 62 18.21 13.51 2.53
N ALA A 63 18.08 13.18 1.24
CA ALA A 63 19.11 13.43 0.23
C ALA A 63 18.99 14.85 -0.31
N GLN A 64 19.36 15.84 0.51
CA GLN A 64 19.65 17.21 0.08
C GLN A 64 21.08 17.56 0.43
#